data_AF-B0X2E1-F1
#
_entry.id   AF-B0X2E1-F1
#
_cell.length_a   1.000
_cell.length_b   1.000
_cell.length_c   1.000
_cell.angle_alpha   90.00
_cell.angle_beta   90.00
_cell.angle_gamma   90.00
#
_symmetry.space_group_name_H-M   'P 1'
#
loop_
_entity.id
_entity.type
_entity.pdbx_description
1 polymer ?
#
loop_
_entity_poly.entity_id
_entity_poly.type
_entity_poly.pdbx_seq_one_letter_code
_entity_poly.pdbx_strand_id
1 'polypeptide(L)'
;MLKNAAECLREGGYFIGTIPDANEIMKRQRAAGSDTFGHDVYKITFLCDTEEPPLFGAKYNFQLDGVVDCKKFFVQFPTLIKLALEHGLRLVEKQRFDEFYSESGRSLIEKIQALETFPGQSRDKREQQQNVGEYSHAQGHLDQKRASGSRFQKVGTLSKSEWEASSEFCAQLCINLR
;
A
#
# COMPACT_ATOMS: atom_id res chain seq x y z
N MET A 1 1.25 15.48 -16.96
CA MET A 1 0.44 15.20 -15.76
C MET A 1 0.61 16.30 -14.71
N LEU A 2 1.81 16.49 -14.16
CA LEU A 2 2.05 17.50 -13.10
C LEU A 2 1.67 18.92 -13.51
N LYS A 3 2.05 19.36 -14.71
CA LYS A 3 1.60 20.63 -15.29
C LYS A 3 0.07 20.81 -15.21
N ASN A 4 -0.69 19.84 -15.73
CA ASN A 4 -2.16 19.89 -15.72
C ASN A 4 -2.73 19.91 -14.29
N ALA A 5 -2.11 19.20 -13.34
CA ALA A 5 -2.52 19.26 -11.94
C ALA A 5 -2.25 20.65 -11.36
N ALA A 6 -1.07 21.22 -11.59
CA ALA A 6 -0.68 22.53 -11.08
C ALA A 6 -1.56 23.66 -11.65
N GLU A 7 -1.81 23.67 -12.96
CA GLU A 7 -2.58 24.74 -13.63
C GLU A 7 -4.06 24.77 -13.23
N CYS A 8 -4.59 23.63 -12.76
CA CYS A 8 -5.97 23.54 -12.28
C CYS A 8 -6.12 23.85 -10.78
N LEU A 9 -5.02 23.97 -10.04
CA LEU A 9 -5.04 24.30 -8.63
C LEU A 9 -5.05 25.81 -8.44
N ARG A 10 -5.86 26.26 -7.47
CA ARG A 10 -5.74 27.64 -6.95
C ARG A 10 -4.48 27.72 -6.10
N GLU A 11 -3.93 28.93 -5.97
CA GLU A 11 -2.87 29.19 -4.98
C GLU A 11 -3.31 28.70 -3.59
N GLY A 12 -2.41 27.99 -2.90
CA GLY A 12 -2.71 27.30 -1.65
C GLY A 12 -3.46 25.97 -1.81
N GLY A 13 -3.79 25.54 -3.02
CA GLY A 13 -4.46 24.27 -3.31
C GLY A 13 -3.54 23.06 -3.11
N TYR A 14 -4.14 21.87 -2.99
CA TYR A 14 -3.42 20.62 -2.74
C TYR A 14 -3.64 19.60 -3.87
N PHE A 15 -2.53 19.04 -4.36
CA PHE A 15 -2.50 17.82 -5.15
C PHE A 15 -2.28 16.64 -4.20
N ILE A 16 -3.29 15.77 -4.08
CA ILE A 16 -3.24 14.57 -3.24
C ILE A 16 -3.29 13.34 -4.14
N GLY A 17 -2.44 12.36 -3.86
CA GLY A 17 -2.42 11.11 -4.62
C GLY A 17 -1.82 9.96 -3.84
N THR A 18 -2.00 8.76 -4.37
CA THR A 18 -1.43 7.52 -3.84
C THR A 18 -0.56 6.89 -4.91
N ILE A 19 0.70 6.61 -4.60
CA ILE A 19 1.69 6.12 -5.57
C ILE A 19 2.42 4.91 -5.00
N PRO A 20 2.70 3.88 -5.83
CA PRO A 20 3.56 2.78 -5.42
C PRO A 20 4.98 3.24 -5.06
N ASP A 21 5.53 2.81 -3.93
CA ASP A 21 6.90 3.10 -3.51
C ASP A 21 7.86 2.21 -4.29
N ALA A 22 8.53 2.83 -5.27
CA ALA A 22 9.50 2.17 -6.11
C ALA A 22 10.65 1.53 -5.30
N ASN A 23 11.04 2.10 -4.16
CA ASN A 23 12.14 1.56 -3.35
C ASN A 23 11.74 0.22 -2.72
N GLU A 24 10.50 0.10 -2.23
CA GLU A 24 10.03 -1.15 -1.63
C GLU A 24 9.85 -2.24 -2.70
N ILE A 25 9.35 -1.87 -3.89
CA ILE A 25 9.24 -2.79 -5.03
C ILE A 25 10.62 -3.31 -5.45
N MET A 26 11.60 -2.43 -5.61
CA MET A 26 12.97 -2.82 -5.98
C MET A 26 13.65 -3.66 -4.89
N LYS A 27 13.44 -3.31 -3.62
CA LYS A 27 13.97 -4.09 -2.48
C LYS A 27 13.44 -5.53 -2.49
N ARG A 28 12.14 -5.71 -2.75
CA ARG A 28 11.52 -7.04 -2.87
C ARG A 28 12.00 -7.82 -4.08
N GLN A 29 12.17 -7.16 -5.21
CA GLN A 29 12.76 -7.78 -6.40
C GLN A 29 14.17 -8.32 -6.13
N ARG A 30 15.02 -7.51 -5.49
CA ARG A 30 16.38 -7.93 -5.12
C ARG A 30 16.38 -9.09 -4.12
N ALA A 31 15.45 -9.08 -3.16
CA ALA A 31 15.30 -10.18 -2.20
C ALA A 31 14.78 -11.47 -2.86
N ALA A 32 13.92 -11.36 -3.87
CA ALA A 32 13.39 -12.50 -4.61
C ALA A 32 14.43 -13.10 -5.58
N GLY A 33 15.40 -12.31 -6.04
CA GLY A 33 16.41 -12.76 -7.01
C GLY A 33 15.82 -13.19 -8.35
N SER A 34 14.67 -12.61 -8.72
CA SER A 34 13.82 -13.02 -9.85
C SER A 34 13.14 -11.78 -10.43
N ASP A 35 12.82 -11.83 -11.72
CA ASP A 35 12.04 -10.80 -12.42
C ASP A 35 10.56 -10.81 -12.03
N THR A 36 10.14 -11.71 -11.15
CA THR A 36 8.77 -11.80 -10.68
C THR A 36 8.73 -12.16 -9.20
N PHE A 37 7.91 -11.43 -8.45
CA PHE A 37 7.61 -11.72 -7.05
C PHE A 37 6.14 -11.42 -6.73
N GLY A 38 5.63 -11.99 -5.64
CA GLY A 38 4.26 -11.83 -5.19
C GLY A 38 3.71 -13.12 -4.59
N HIS A 39 2.39 -13.14 -4.37
CA HIS A 39 1.63 -14.26 -3.86
C HIS A 39 0.21 -14.23 -4.47
N ASP A 40 -0.74 -14.98 -3.91
CA ASP A 40 -2.05 -15.18 -4.54
C ASP A 40 -2.89 -13.90 -4.66
N VAL A 41 -2.63 -12.87 -3.85
CA VAL A 41 -3.35 -11.58 -3.89
C VAL A 41 -2.75 -10.63 -4.92
N TYR A 42 -1.42 -10.53 -5.01
CA TYR A 42 -0.77 -9.66 -5.98
C TYR A 42 0.48 -10.29 -6.57
N LYS A 43 0.79 -9.92 -7.80
CA LYS A 43 2.00 -10.34 -8.50
C LYS A 43 2.59 -9.20 -9.30
N ILE A 44 3.90 -9.00 -9.16
CA ILE A 44 4.68 -8.02 -9.90
C ILE A 44 5.66 -8.76 -10.80
N THR A 45 5.66 -8.41 -12.08
CA THR A 45 6.62 -8.92 -13.07
C THR A 45 7.35 -7.76 -13.72
N PHE A 46 8.67 -7.71 -13.62
CA PHE A 46 9.50 -6.67 -14.18
C PHE A 46 9.60 -6.82 -15.70
N LEU A 47 9.50 -5.69 -16.39
CA LEU A 47 9.58 -5.60 -17.85
C LEU A 47 10.72 -4.65 -18.28
N CYS A 48 11.66 -4.38 -17.37
CA CYS A 48 12.84 -3.54 -17.57
C CYS A 48 14.03 -4.14 -16.81
N ASP A 49 15.22 -3.60 -17.07
CA ASP A 49 16.41 -3.91 -16.29
C ASP A 49 16.20 -3.58 -14.80
N THR A 50 16.55 -4.51 -13.92
CA THR A 50 16.42 -4.40 -12.47
C THR A 50 17.69 -3.94 -11.77
N GLU A 51 18.85 -4.09 -12.41
CA GLU A 51 20.13 -3.62 -11.87
C GLU A 51 20.24 -2.10 -12.07
N GLU A 52 19.95 -1.64 -13.29
CA GLU A 52 19.97 -0.22 -13.66
C GLU A 52 18.65 0.22 -14.30
N PRO A 53 17.56 0.33 -13.52
CA PRO A 53 16.27 0.73 -14.06
C PRO A 53 16.32 2.17 -14.60
N PRO A 54 15.75 2.43 -15.80
CA PRO A 54 15.77 3.77 -16.37
C PRO A 54 14.95 4.75 -15.54
N LEU A 55 15.36 6.02 -15.53
CA LEU A 55 14.70 7.09 -14.77
C LEU A 55 13.21 7.24 -15.12
N PHE A 56 12.88 7.07 -16.40
CA PHE A 56 11.52 7.05 -16.93
C PHE A 56 11.32 5.82 -17.79
N GLY A 57 10.08 5.31 -17.82
CA GLY A 57 9.74 4.18 -18.68
C GLY A 57 10.15 2.82 -18.12
N ALA A 58 10.66 2.75 -16.89
CA ALA A 58 10.90 1.49 -16.20
C ALA A 58 9.56 0.81 -15.89
N LYS A 59 9.24 -0.23 -16.68
CA LYS A 59 7.93 -0.89 -16.71
C LYS A 59 7.92 -2.12 -15.82
N TYR A 60 6.78 -2.35 -15.18
CA TYR A 60 6.45 -3.62 -14.56
C TYR A 60 4.97 -3.94 -14.82
N ASN A 61 4.62 -5.21 -14.87
CA ASN A 61 3.25 -5.68 -14.84
C ASN A 61 2.81 -5.81 -13.38
N PHE A 62 1.65 -5.26 -13.06
CA PHE A 62 1.03 -5.36 -11.74
C PHE A 62 -0.29 -6.11 -11.89
N GLN A 63 -0.35 -7.28 -11.26
CA GLN A 63 -1.53 -8.10 -11.11
C GLN A 63 -2.03 -8.00 -9.67
N LEU A 64 -3.31 -7.75 -9.50
CA LEU A 64 -4.04 -7.80 -8.23
C LEU A 64 -5.27 -8.66 -8.48
N ASP A 65 -5.39 -9.75 -7.72
CA ASP A 65 -6.40 -10.78 -7.94
C ASP A 65 -7.81 -10.17 -7.95
N GLY A 66 -8.61 -10.58 -8.94
CA GLY A 66 -9.98 -10.09 -9.15
C GLY A 66 -10.14 -8.59 -9.49
N VAL A 67 -9.07 -7.79 -9.54
CA VAL A 67 -9.17 -6.32 -9.69
C VAL A 67 -8.47 -5.79 -10.94
N VAL A 68 -7.18 -6.04 -11.10
CA VAL A 68 -6.40 -5.42 -12.19
C VAL A 68 -5.24 -6.29 -12.66
N ASP A 69 -5.00 -6.29 -13.98
CA ASP A 69 -3.78 -6.77 -14.61
C ASP A 69 -3.30 -5.70 -15.59
N CYS A 70 -2.33 -4.88 -15.18
CA CYS A 70 -1.91 -3.75 -15.99
C CYS A 70 -0.42 -3.42 -15.90
N LYS A 71 0.10 -2.84 -16.98
CA LYS A 71 1.46 -2.29 -17.02
C LYS A 71 1.49 -0.97 -16.27
N LYS A 72 2.40 -0.87 -15.32
CA LYS A 72 2.72 0.34 -14.54
C LYS A 72 4.16 0.76 -14.78
N PHE A 73 4.49 1.96 -14.29
CA PHE A 73 5.83 2.53 -14.36
C PHE A 73 6.34 2.83 -12.96
N PHE A 74 7.64 2.68 -12.74
CA PHE A 74 8.25 3.15 -11.51
C PHE A 74 8.19 4.67 -11.41
N VAL A 75 7.87 5.13 -10.20
CA VAL A 75 7.92 6.54 -9.85
C VAL A 75 9.01 6.72 -8.82
N GLN A 76 10.18 7.19 -9.27
CA GLN A 76 11.25 7.58 -8.36
C GLN A 76 10.83 8.86 -7.63
N PHE A 77 10.56 8.74 -6.34
CA PHE A 77 10.01 9.84 -5.56
C PHE A 77 10.87 11.12 -5.59
N PRO A 78 12.20 11.08 -5.45
CA PRO A 78 13.03 12.28 -5.59
C PRO A 78 12.86 13.00 -6.94
N THR A 79 12.70 12.22 -8.01
CA THR A 79 12.47 12.73 -9.37
C THR A 79 11.09 13.38 -9.48
N LEU A 80 10.05 12.74 -8.93
CA LEU A 80 8.70 13.31 -8.86
C LEU A 80 8.69 14.66 -8.16
N ILE A 81 9.38 14.79 -7.02
CA ILE A 81 9.43 16.05 -6.26
C ILE A 81 10.17 17.15 -7.03
N LYS A 82 11.28 16.83 -7.69
CA LYS A 82 11.99 17.80 -8.55
C LYS A 82 11.11 18.31 -9.67
N LEU A 83 10.42 17.40 -10.37
CA LEU A 83 9.48 17.77 -11.45
C LEU A 83 8.27 18.55 -10.93
N ALA A 84 7.77 18.24 -9.74
CA ALA A 84 6.68 18.99 -9.13
C ALA A 84 7.13 20.44 -8.84
N LEU A 85 8.34 20.60 -8.30
CA LEU A 85 8.89 21.92 -7.95
C LEU A 85 8.98 22.86 -9.16
N GLU A 86 9.27 22.34 -10.35
CA GLU A 86 9.27 23.10 -11.61
C GLU A 86 7.91 23.75 -11.94
N HIS A 87 6.82 23.25 -11.35
CA HIS A 87 5.47 23.75 -11.51
C HIS A 87 4.92 24.47 -10.26
N GLY A 88 5.80 24.90 -9.34
CA GLY A 88 5.39 25.59 -8.10
C GLY A 88 4.80 24.67 -7.02
N LEU A 89 4.75 23.37 -7.29
CA LEU A 89 4.22 22.35 -6.40
C LEU A 89 5.29 21.90 -5.40
N ARG A 90 5.02 22.03 -4.10
CA ARG A 90 5.94 21.65 -3.02
C ARG A 90 5.40 20.49 -2.21
N LEU A 91 6.27 19.52 -1.92
CA LEU A 91 5.95 18.41 -1.01
C LEU A 91 5.56 18.96 0.36
N VAL A 92 4.38 18.56 0.83
CA VAL A 92 3.91 18.80 2.20
C VAL A 92 4.14 17.55 3.03
N GLU A 93 3.72 16.40 2.51
CA GLU A 93 3.72 15.15 3.27
C GLU A 93 3.88 13.94 2.34
N LYS A 94 4.66 12.97 2.82
CA LYS A 94 4.73 11.60 2.29
C LYS A 94 4.60 10.67 3.49
N GLN A 95 3.59 9.81 3.47
CA GLN A 95 3.38 8.79 4.49
C GLN A 95 3.05 7.45 3.84
N ARG A 96 3.51 6.35 4.42
CA ARG A 96 3.04 5.03 4.02
C ARG A 96 1.60 4.80 4.52
N PHE A 97 0.92 3.84 3.91
CA PHE A 97 -0.46 3.53 4.28
C PHE A 97 -0.61 3.00 5.71
N ASP A 98 0.34 2.21 6.21
CA ASP A 98 0.35 1.74 7.60
C ASP A 98 0.55 2.88 8.61
N GLU A 99 1.37 3.88 8.26
CA GLU A 99 1.57 5.10 9.05
C GLU A 99 0.31 5.97 9.03
N PHE A 100 -0.26 6.20 7.85
CA PHE A 100 -1.47 7.02 7.67
C PHE A 100 -2.69 6.43 8.38
N TYR A 101 -2.81 5.10 8.41
CA TYR A 101 -3.90 4.38 9.08
C TYR A 101 -3.97 4.67 10.60
N SER A 102 -2.87 5.07 11.23
CA SER A 102 -2.74 5.02 12.69
C SER A 102 -3.51 6.11 13.47
N GLU A 103 -3.95 7.20 12.83
CA GLU A 103 -4.36 8.40 13.59
C GLU A 103 -5.81 8.90 13.41
N SER A 104 -6.55 8.53 12.36
CA SER A 104 -7.91 9.08 12.15
C SER A 104 -8.86 8.14 11.40
N GLY A 105 -10.17 8.30 11.58
CA GLY A 105 -11.18 7.65 10.74
C GLY A 105 -11.65 6.26 11.15
N ARG A 106 -11.31 5.75 12.35
CA ARG A 106 -11.74 4.40 12.82
C ARG A 106 -13.24 4.13 12.65
N SER A 107 -14.08 5.09 13.02
CA SER A 107 -15.54 4.95 12.89
C SER A 107 -16.01 4.87 11.43
N LEU A 108 -15.28 5.47 10.49
CA LEU A 108 -15.56 5.36 9.07
C LEU A 108 -15.06 4.02 8.52
N ILE A 109 -13.86 3.59 8.92
CA ILE A 109 -13.27 2.30 8.55
C ILE A 109 -14.20 1.14 8.92
N GLU A 110 -14.81 1.20 10.11
CA GLU A 110 -15.83 0.24 10.54
C GLU A 110 -17.10 0.30 9.67
N LYS A 111 -17.57 1.51 9.34
CA LYS A 111 -18.80 1.70 8.55
C LYS A 111 -18.65 1.25 7.10
N ILE A 112 -17.49 1.47 6.49
CA ILE A 112 -17.20 1.05 5.11
C ILE A 112 -16.71 -0.40 5.04
N GLN A 113 -16.62 -1.09 6.18
CA GLN A 113 -16.15 -2.47 6.27
C GLN A 113 -14.77 -2.66 5.62
N ALA A 114 -13.86 -1.70 5.86
CA ALA A 114 -12.52 -1.72 5.25
C ALA A 114 -11.61 -2.83 5.80
N LEU A 115 -12.02 -3.48 6.89
CA LEU A 115 -11.28 -4.56 7.55
C LEU A 115 -12.21 -5.74 7.81
N GLU A 116 -11.65 -6.93 7.76
CA GLU A 116 -12.32 -8.15 8.18
C GLU A 116 -12.31 -8.27 9.70
N THR A 117 -13.32 -8.94 10.26
CA THR A 117 -13.34 -9.23 11.69
C THR A 117 -12.65 -10.56 11.97
N PHE A 118 -11.58 -10.54 12.77
CA PHE A 118 -10.89 -11.72 13.27
C PHE A 118 -11.14 -11.94 14.78
N PRO A 119 -11.38 -13.18 15.25
CA PRO A 119 -11.65 -14.36 14.45
C PRO A 119 -12.98 -14.22 13.68
N GLY A 120 -12.95 -14.64 12.42
CA GLY A 120 -14.09 -14.59 11.52
C GLY A 120 -15.24 -15.49 11.96
N GLN A 121 -16.44 -15.21 11.45
CA GLN A 121 -17.62 -16.07 11.68
C GLN A 121 -17.78 -17.19 10.64
N SER A 122 -16.79 -17.41 9.75
CA SER A 122 -16.92 -18.47 8.74
C SER A 122 -17.26 -19.80 9.42
N ARG A 123 -18.36 -20.41 8.99
CA ARG A 123 -18.81 -21.71 9.50
C ARG A 123 -17.96 -22.86 8.94
N ASP A 124 -17.14 -22.58 7.93
CA ASP A 124 -16.32 -23.58 7.28
C ASP A 124 -14.97 -23.71 7.97
N LYS A 125 -14.76 -24.85 8.64
CA LYS A 125 -13.52 -25.13 9.40
C LYS A 125 -12.29 -25.23 8.48
N ARG A 126 -12.49 -25.47 7.18
CA ARG A 126 -11.41 -25.59 6.20
C ARG A 126 -10.80 -24.23 5.85
N GLU A 127 -11.64 -23.20 5.65
CA GLU A 127 -11.19 -21.82 5.45
C GLU A 127 -10.48 -21.28 6.69
N GLN A 128 -10.99 -21.60 7.90
CA GLN A 128 -10.33 -21.25 9.15
C GLN A 128 -8.94 -21.90 9.32
N GLN A 129 -8.75 -23.13 8.81
CA GLN A 129 -7.48 -23.86 8.88
C GLN A 129 -6.47 -23.46 7.81
N GLN A 130 -6.92 -23.13 6.59
CA GLN A 130 -6.05 -22.66 5.51
C GLN A 130 -5.48 -21.26 5.79
N ASN A 131 -6.19 -20.43 6.54
CA ASN A 131 -5.80 -19.05 6.83
C ASN A 131 -5.05 -18.83 8.15
N VAL A 132 -4.73 -19.86 8.96
CA VAL A 132 -4.10 -19.64 10.28
C VAL A 132 -2.78 -18.86 10.21
N GLY A 133 -1.98 -19.10 9.17
CA GLY A 133 -0.72 -18.36 8.95
C GLY A 133 -0.95 -16.88 8.59
N GLU A 134 -1.97 -16.61 7.76
CA GLU A 134 -2.31 -15.29 7.25
C GLU A 134 -2.83 -14.33 8.33
N TYR A 135 -3.31 -14.84 9.47
CA TYR A 135 -3.80 -14.02 10.59
C TYR A 135 -3.00 -14.20 11.88
N SER A 136 -1.78 -14.73 11.78
CA SER A 136 -0.89 -14.95 12.93
C SER A 136 -0.63 -13.65 13.73
N HIS A 137 -0.53 -12.51 13.07
CA HIS A 137 -0.39 -11.20 13.71
C HIS A 137 -1.63 -10.79 14.52
N ALA A 138 -2.83 -11.04 13.97
CA ALA A 138 -4.09 -10.74 14.64
C ALA A 138 -4.31 -11.63 15.86
N GLN A 139 -3.96 -12.92 15.74
CA GLN A 139 -3.99 -13.87 16.86
C GLN A 139 -3.04 -13.44 17.98
N GLY A 140 -1.77 -13.14 17.64
CA GLY A 140 -0.79 -12.65 18.62
C GLY A 140 -1.23 -11.37 19.34
N HIS A 141 -1.86 -10.43 18.61
CA HIS A 141 -2.41 -9.21 19.20
C HIS A 141 -3.53 -9.50 20.22
N LEU A 142 -4.46 -10.41 19.88
CA LEU A 142 -5.54 -10.81 20.80
C LEU A 142 -4.98 -11.50 22.05
N ASP A 143 -3.98 -12.36 21.91
CA ASP A 143 -3.38 -13.06 23.05
C ASP A 143 -2.65 -12.09 24.00
N GLN A 144 -1.95 -11.08 23.46
CA GLN A 144 -1.34 -10.01 24.25
C GLN A 144 -2.40 -9.15 24.98
N LYS A 145 -3.52 -8.84 24.31
CA LYS A 145 -4.65 -8.10 24.91
C LYS A 145 -5.32 -8.91 26.02
N ARG A 146 -5.50 -10.22 25.83
CA ARG A 146 -6.03 -11.12 26.85
C ARG A 146 -5.13 -11.17 28.08
N ALA A 147 -3.82 -11.27 27.88
CA ALA A 147 -2.83 -11.25 28.96
C ALA A 147 -2.85 -9.93 29.77
N SER A 148 -3.22 -8.80 29.14
CA SER A 148 -3.38 -7.49 29.80
C SER A 148 -4.76 -7.25 30.42
N GLY A 149 -5.62 -8.28 30.50
CA GLY A 149 -6.94 -8.19 31.14
C GLY A 149 -8.03 -7.54 30.28
N SER A 150 -7.76 -7.36 28.97
CA SER A 150 -8.74 -6.83 28.03
C SER A 150 -9.88 -7.81 27.77
N ARG A 151 -11.11 -7.30 27.70
CA ARG A 151 -12.32 -8.08 27.33
C ARG A 151 -12.55 -8.21 25.82
N PHE A 152 -11.71 -7.59 24.98
CA PHE A 152 -11.85 -7.67 23.52
C PHE A 152 -11.62 -9.10 23.03
N GLN A 153 -12.63 -9.68 22.38
CA GLN A 153 -12.61 -11.04 21.82
C GLN A 153 -12.38 -11.06 20.30
N LYS A 154 -12.40 -9.88 19.67
CA LYS A 154 -12.31 -9.71 18.21
C LYS A 154 -11.49 -8.46 17.87
N VAL A 155 -10.92 -8.43 16.68
CA VAL A 155 -10.12 -7.33 16.13
C VAL A 155 -10.42 -7.19 14.63
N GLY A 156 -10.42 -5.96 14.13
CA GLY A 156 -10.46 -5.69 12.69
C GLY A 156 -9.06 -5.84 12.09
N THR A 157 -8.89 -6.58 11.01
CA THR A 157 -7.60 -6.80 10.33
C THR A 157 -7.82 -7.17 8.87
N LEU A 158 -6.75 -7.13 8.08
CA LEU A 158 -6.62 -7.85 6.81
C LEU A 158 -5.77 -9.12 7.01
N SER A 159 -5.82 -10.03 6.04
CA SER A 159 -4.82 -11.10 5.92
C SER A 159 -3.41 -10.52 5.75
N LYS A 160 -2.39 -11.30 6.06
CA LYS A 160 -0.99 -10.89 5.85
C LYS A 160 -0.76 -10.50 4.38
N SER A 161 -1.22 -11.33 3.45
CA SER A 161 -1.16 -11.07 2.01
C SER A 161 -1.78 -9.74 1.59
N GLU A 162 -2.97 -9.42 2.10
CA GLU A 162 -3.62 -8.14 1.80
C GLU A 162 -2.92 -6.94 2.46
N TRP A 163 -2.38 -7.12 3.68
CA TRP A 163 -1.55 -6.10 4.31
C TRP A 163 -0.30 -5.82 3.47
N GLU A 164 0.36 -6.86 2.95
CA GLU A 164 1.52 -6.67 2.07
C GLU A 164 1.14 -5.90 0.80
N ALA A 165 0.04 -6.30 0.15
CA ALA A 165 -0.46 -5.63 -1.07
C ALA A 165 -0.83 -4.14 -0.85
N SER A 166 -1.41 -3.82 0.30
CA SER A 166 -1.97 -2.48 0.58
C SER A 166 -0.97 -1.53 1.23
N SER A 167 -0.23 -1.99 2.23
CA SER A 167 0.54 -1.12 3.12
C SER A 167 1.98 -0.90 2.69
N GLU A 168 2.58 -1.89 2.03
CA GLU A 168 4.02 -1.85 1.72
C GLU A 168 4.29 -1.20 0.38
N PHE A 169 3.30 -1.21 -0.51
CA PHE A 169 3.43 -0.61 -1.83
C PHE A 169 2.96 0.84 -1.88
N CYS A 170 1.96 1.27 -1.13
CA CYS A 170 1.37 2.59 -1.38
C CYS A 170 1.83 3.66 -0.38
N ALA A 171 2.28 4.80 -0.91
CA ALA A 171 2.46 6.03 -0.15
C ALA A 171 1.40 7.05 -0.54
N GLN A 172 0.82 7.71 0.46
CA GLN A 172 0.05 8.93 0.27
C GLN A 172 1.01 10.11 0.08
N LEU A 173 0.67 10.97 -0.87
CA LEU A 173 1.40 12.16 -1.24
C LEU A 173 0.49 13.37 -1.13
N CYS A 174 0.93 14.37 -0.39
CA CYS A 174 0.30 15.68 -0.32
C CYS A 174 1.28 16.74 -0.81
N ILE A 175 0.89 17.50 -1.83
CA ILE A 175 1.70 18.52 -2.47
C ILE A 175 0.87 19.80 -2.54
N ASN A 176 1.45 20.93 -2.16
CA ASN A 176 0.78 22.23 -2.14
C ASN A 176 1.29 23.12 -3.28
N LEU A 177 0.39 23.80 -3.96
CA LEU A 177 0.74 24.88 -4.88
C LEU A 177 0.95 26.16 -4.08
N ARG A 178 2.20 26.67 -4.08
CA ARG A 178 2.52 27.97 -3.49
C ARG A 178 2.31 29.11 -4.47
#